data_AF-A0A518CKA7-F1
#
_entry.id   AF-A0A518CKA7-F1
#
_cell.length_a   1.000
_cell.length_b   1.000
_cell.length_c   1.000
_cell.angle_alpha   90.00
_cell.angle_beta   90.00
_cell.angle_gamma   90.00
#
_symmetry.space_group_name_H-M   'P 1'
#
loop_
_entity.id
_entity.type
_entity.pdbx_description
1 polymer ?
#
loop_
_entity_poly.entity_id
_entity_poly.type
_entity_poly.pdbx_seq_one_letter_code
_entity_poly.pdbx_strand_id
1 'polypeptide(L)'
;MIKSSLLFLLIVCCSSLGCSEGYGTHKGNHVWYSNWNQGSGDRPMLVMDDVQGELVVLKDHRYAKTEKNVYILGVKIHDADPATFTTLEYPFSRDKNHVYCGSLYLIDADPDGFKLLFQNAMFGMLDRFKKEPFIAQYGEHPALGHEKRYCTKSAWSTDGKTIYFGYAKVKNANPNTFTALDGLYGKDDMHVFSAMK
;
A
#
# COMPACT_ATOMS: atom_id res chain seq x y z
N MET A 1 3.52 -68.46 -18.18
CA MET A 1 4.47 -67.33 -18.08
C MET A 1 4.14 -66.33 -19.17
N ILE A 2 3.64 -65.15 -18.81
CA ILE A 2 3.80 -63.84 -19.48
C ILE A 2 3.31 -62.84 -18.42
N LYS A 3 4.21 -62.03 -17.86
CA LYS A 3 3.87 -60.95 -16.92
C LYS A 3 3.44 -59.74 -17.75
N SER A 4 2.20 -59.28 -17.61
CA SER A 4 1.74 -58.03 -18.21
C SER A 4 2.21 -56.85 -17.36
N SER A 5 2.82 -55.85 -18.02
CA SER A 5 3.14 -54.54 -17.47
C SER A 5 1.93 -53.91 -16.77
N LEU A 6 2.14 -53.40 -15.55
CA LEU A 6 1.24 -52.43 -14.93
C LEU A 6 1.97 -51.08 -14.87
N LEU A 7 1.58 -50.20 -15.77
CA LEU A 7 2.05 -48.83 -15.87
C LEU A 7 1.43 -48.02 -14.72
N PHE A 8 2.28 -47.32 -13.95
CA PHE A 8 1.89 -46.36 -12.93
C PHE A 8 1.00 -45.26 -13.54
N LEU A 9 -0.23 -45.11 -13.05
CA LEU A 9 -0.97 -43.86 -13.17
C LEU A 9 -1.05 -43.23 -11.78
N LEU A 10 0.02 -42.53 -11.40
CA LEU A 10 0.00 -41.65 -10.25
C LEU A 10 -0.90 -40.47 -10.66
N ILE A 11 -2.18 -40.53 -10.28
CA ILE A 11 -3.07 -39.37 -10.37
C ILE A 11 -2.51 -38.36 -9.37
N VAL A 12 -1.67 -37.46 -9.86
CA VAL A 12 -1.27 -36.25 -9.17
C VAL A 12 -2.56 -35.49 -8.97
N CYS A 13 -3.09 -35.58 -7.76
CA CYS A 13 -4.16 -34.74 -7.27
C CYS A 13 -3.62 -33.31 -7.35
N CYS A 14 -3.95 -32.62 -8.44
CA CYS A 14 -3.64 -31.23 -8.67
C CYS A 14 -4.39 -30.47 -7.58
N SER A 15 -3.72 -30.22 -6.46
CA SER A 15 -4.26 -29.40 -5.40
C SER A 15 -4.55 -28.05 -6.01
N SER A 16 -5.84 -27.74 -6.09
CA SER A 16 -6.35 -26.38 -6.25
C SER A 16 -5.88 -25.58 -5.03
N LEU A 17 -4.63 -25.14 -5.04
CA LEU A 17 -4.17 -24.04 -4.20
C LEU A 17 -4.90 -22.82 -4.73
N GLY A 18 -6.06 -22.54 -4.15
CA GLY A 18 -6.82 -21.33 -4.43
C GLY A 18 -5.88 -20.14 -4.35
N CYS A 19 -5.85 -19.33 -5.41
CA CYS A 19 -4.98 -18.17 -5.55
C CYS A 19 -5.21 -17.22 -4.38
N SER A 20 -4.32 -17.27 -3.38
CA SER A 20 -4.33 -16.37 -2.23
C SER A 20 -3.81 -15.00 -2.64
N GLU A 21 -4.48 -13.93 -2.19
CA GLU A 21 -3.95 -12.58 -2.26
C GLU A 21 -2.50 -12.53 -1.74
N GLY A 22 -1.60 -11.90 -2.49
CA GLY A 22 -0.20 -11.86 -2.13
C GLY A 22 0.79 -11.71 -3.27
N TYR A 23 2.06 -11.63 -2.90
CA TYR A 23 3.19 -11.67 -3.82
C TYR A 23 3.41 -13.07 -4.35
N GLY A 24 3.75 -13.18 -5.63
CA GLY A 24 4.07 -14.45 -6.27
C GLY A 24 4.87 -14.26 -7.55
N THR A 25 4.87 -15.31 -8.38
CA THR A 25 5.45 -15.25 -9.73
C THR A 25 4.42 -15.65 -10.77
N HIS A 26 4.53 -15.05 -11.96
CA HIS A 26 3.73 -15.41 -13.13
C HIS A 26 4.61 -15.32 -14.38
N LYS A 27 4.81 -16.45 -15.07
CA LYS A 27 5.64 -16.54 -16.28
C LYS A 27 7.06 -15.96 -16.10
N GLY A 28 7.67 -16.21 -14.94
CA GLY A 28 9.02 -15.75 -14.62
C GLY A 28 9.12 -14.33 -14.06
N ASN A 29 8.03 -13.56 -14.01
CA ASN A 29 8.02 -12.22 -13.43
C ASN A 29 7.45 -12.22 -12.01
N HIS A 30 7.93 -11.31 -11.18
CA HIS A 30 7.30 -11.01 -9.88
C HIS A 30 5.95 -10.34 -10.10
N VAL A 31 4.97 -10.72 -9.29
CA VAL A 31 3.60 -10.22 -9.41
C VAL A 31 2.93 -10.03 -8.06
N TRP A 32 1.91 -9.17 -8.05
CA TRP A 32 0.92 -9.09 -6.99
C TRP A 32 -0.42 -9.66 -7.48
N TYR A 33 -0.96 -10.60 -6.70
CA TYR A 33 -2.32 -11.11 -6.87
C TYR A 33 -3.24 -10.41 -5.85
N SER A 34 -4.35 -9.86 -6.30
CA SER A 34 -5.48 -9.52 -5.43
C SER A 34 -6.43 -10.72 -5.34
N ASN A 35 -7.37 -10.70 -4.39
CA ASN A 35 -8.37 -11.76 -4.25
C ASN A 35 -9.01 -12.13 -5.60
N TRP A 36 -9.05 -13.44 -5.83
CA TRP A 36 -9.62 -14.02 -7.04
C TRP A 36 -11.10 -13.64 -7.18
N ASN A 37 -11.50 -13.28 -8.39
CA ASN A 37 -12.90 -13.26 -8.80
C ASN A 37 -13.02 -13.88 -10.19
N GLN A 38 -14.23 -14.30 -10.55
CA GLN A 38 -14.54 -15.01 -11.80
C GLN A 38 -14.12 -14.23 -13.05
N GLY A 39 -13.98 -12.91 -12.96
CA GLY A 39 -13.55 -12.05 -14.08
C GLY A 39 -12.03 -11.97 -14.26
N SER A 40 -11.24 -12.20 -13.21
CA SER A 40 -9.78 -12.05 -13.24
C SER A 40 -9.08 -13.39 -13.50
N GLY A 41 -9.65 -14.50 -13.05
CA GLY A 41 -9.01 -15.82 -13.14
C GLY A 41 -7.63 -15.82 -12.46
N ASP A 42 -6.66 -16.51 -13.06
CA ASP A 42 -5.28 -16.59 -12.57
C ASP A 42 -4.41 -15.39 -13.03
N ARG A 43 -5.02 -14.29 -13.49
CA ARG A 43 -4.26 -13.13 -13.96
C ARG A 43 -3.77 -12.32 -12.75
N PRO A 44 -2.47 -11.98 -12.69
CA PRO A 44 -1.98 -11.08 -11.66
C PRO A 44 -2.63 -9.71 -11.80
N MET A 45 -2.85 -9.04 -10.67
CA MET A 45 -3.32 -7.65 -10.63
C MET A 45 -2.23 -6.70 -11.14
N LEU A 46 -0.97 -6.99 -10.79
CA LEU A 46 0.19 -6.20 -11.17
C LEU A 46 1.38 -7.10 -11.46
N VAL A 47 2.05 -6.82 -12.58
CA VAL A 47 3.38 -7.35 -12.89
C VAL A 47 4.41 -6.33 -12.43
N MET A 48 5.42 -6.78 -11.69
CA MET A 48 6.44 -5.96 -11.05
C MET A 48 7.75 -6.08 -11.84
N ASP A 49 7.88 -5.27 -12.90
CA ASP A 49 8.99 -5.36 -13.86
C ASP A 49 10.34 -4.86 -13.32
N ASP A 50 10.36 -4.21 -12.16
CA ASP A 50 11.52 -3.53 -11.57
C ASP A 50 12.11 -4.25 -10.34
N VAL A 51 11.58 -5.42 -9.99
CA VAL A 51 12.09 -6.24 -8.89
C VAL A 51 13.45 -6.83 -9.26
N GLN A 52 14.47 -6.46 -8.50
CA GLN A 52 15.84 -6.99 -8.63
C GLN A 52 16.27 -7.62 -7.31
N GLY A 53 16.80 -8.84 -7.39
CA GLY A 53 17.24 -9.60 -6.22
C GLY A 53 16.11 -10.35 -5.52
N GLU A 54 16.38 -10.82 -4.31
CA GLU A 54 15.42 -11.58 -3.52
C GLU A 54 14.30 -10.68 -2.99
N LEU A 55 13.04 -11.06 -3.25
CA LEU A 55 11.86 -10.38 -2.75
C LEU A 55 11.36 -11.05 -1.47
N VAL A 56 11.48 -10.34 -0.36
CA VAL A 56 11.07 -10.80 0.97
C VAL A 56 9.73 -10.16 1.35
N VAL A 57 8.70 -10.98 1.55
CA VAL A 57 7.40 -10.53 2.06
C VAL A 57 7.51 -10.20 3.54
N LEU A 58 6.97 -9.06 3.97
CA LEU A 58 7.03 -8.60 5.35
C LEU A 58 5.90 -9.21 6.20
N LYS A 59 5.94 -8.96 7.52
CA LYS A 59 4.92 -9.45 8.47
C LYS A 59 3.50 -9.05 8.05
N ASP A 60 3.33 -7.82 7.58
CA ASP A 60 2.15 -7.43 6.84
C ASP A 60 2.34 -7.87 5.38
N HIS A 61 1.59 -8.90 4.96
CA HIS A 61 1.75 -9.54 3.65
C HIS A 61 1.49 -8.59 2.47
N ARG A 62 0.91 -7.42 2.71
CA ARG A 62 0.69 -6.39 1.69
C ARG A 62 2.01 -5.74 1.30
N TYR A 63 3.05 -5.85 2.13
CA TYR A 63 4.37 -5.29 1.88
C TYR A 63 5.40 -6.36 1.56
N ALA A 64 6.31 -6.03 0.65
CA ALA A 64 7.51 -6.81 0.40
C ALA A 64 8.69 -5.88 0.14
N LYS A 65 9.92 -6.37 0.30
CA LYS A 65 11.11 -5.61 0.00
C LYS A 65 12.20 -6.46 -0.64
N THR A 66 13.05 -5.77 -1.37
CA THR A 66 14.38 -6.25 -1.80
C THR A 66 15.43 -5.48 -0.99
N GLU A 67 16.71 -5.70 -1.24
CA GLU A 67 17.77 -4.88 -0.65
C GLU A 67 17.67 -3.38 -1.05
N LYS A 68 17.04 -3.07 -2.19
CA LYS A 68 17.03 -1.72 -2.78
C LYS A 68 15.67 -1.02 -2.78
N ASN A 69 14.58 -1.79 -2.79
CA ASN A 69 13.24 -1.25 -2.99
C ASN A 69 12.24 -1.88 -2.02
N VAL A 70 11.21 -1.11 -1.66
CA VAL A 70 10.05 -1.56 -0.90
C VAL A 70 8.79 -1.44 -1.78
N TYR A 71 7.87 -2.38 -1.61
CA TYR A 71 6.63 -2.47 -2.38
C TYR A 71 5.43 -2.64 -1.43
N ILE A 72 4.28 -2.09 -1.82
CA ILE A 72 2.98 -2.29 -1.20
C ILE A 72 1.97 -2.71 -2.28
N LEU A 73 1.32 -3.86 -2.11
CA LEU A 73 0.39 -4.44 -3.09
C LEU A 73 1.00 -4.51 -4.51
N GLY A 74 2.31 -4.80 -4.59
CA GLY A 74 3.08 -4.82 -5.84
C GLY A 74 3.52 -3.44 -6.36
N VAL A 75 3.03 -2.34 -5.80
CA VAL A 75 3.42 -0.98 -6.20
C VAL A 75 4.65 -0.55 -5.43
N LYS A 76 5.68 -0.08 -6.13
CA LYS A 76 6.90 0.43 -5.51
C LYS A 76 6.63 1.69 -4.70
N ILE A 77 7.22 1.75 -3.51
CA ILE A 77 7.20 2.93 -2.65
C ILE A 77 8.43 3.77 -2.99
N HIS A 78 8.20 4.94 -3.58
CA HIS A 78 9.27 5.85 -3.97
C HIS A 78 10.02 6.37 -2.73
N ASP A 79 11.35 6.46 -2.81
CA ASP A 79 12.27 6.91 -1.75
C ASP A 79 12.25 6.13 -0.43
N ALA A 80 11.62 4.94 -0.39
CA ALA A 80 11.66 4.06 0.76
C ALA A 80 13.07 3.51 1.02
N ASP A 81 13.55 3.64 2.26
CA ASP A 81 14.79 3.00 2.74
C ASP A 81 14.47 1.57 3.24
N PRO A 82 14.79 0.50 2.48
CA PRO A 82 14.43 -0.86 2.86
C PRO A 82 15.12 -1.35 4.12
N ALA A 83 16.26 -0.76 4.50
CA ALA A 83 17.03 -1.17 5.66
C ALA A 83 16.34 -0.76 6.97
N THR A 84 15.65 0.38 6.97
CA THR A 84 14.95 0.92 8.16
C THR A 84 13.43 0.87 8.05
N PHE A 85 12.89 0.41 6.92
CA PHE A 85 11.46 0.31 6.69
C PHE A 85 10.75 -0.59 7.70
N THR A 86 9.67 -0.06 8.28
CA THR A 86 8.80 -0.72 9.24
C THR A 86 7.34 -0.45 8.90
N THR A 87 6.51 -1.48 9.01
CA THR A 87 5.06 -1.36 8.81
C THR A 87 4.39 -0.80 10.06
N LEU A 88 3.40 0.07 9.87
CA LEU A 88 2.56 0.61 10.94
C LEU A 88 1.14 0.05 10.78
N GLU A 89 0.15 0.65 11.45
CA GLU A 89 -1.24 0.34 11.13
C GLU A 89 -1.52 0.73 9.69
N TYR A 90 -1.94 -0.25 8.90
CA TYR A 90 -2.30 -0.06 7.51
C TYR A 90 -3.29 1.10 7.34
N PRO A 91 -3.13 1.99 6.34
CA PRO A 91 -2.20 1.91 5.20
C PRO A 91 -0.81 2.51 5.46
N PHE A 92 -0.45 2.77 6.71
CA PHE A 92 0.76 3.50 7.02
C PHE A 92 1.97 2.59 7.19
N SER A 93 3.13 3.15 6.85
CA SER A 93 4.43 2.59 7.12
C SER A 93 5.42 3.73 7.31
N ARG A 94 6.65 3.44 7.74
CA ARG A 94 7.70 4.45 7.88
C ARG A 94 9.07 3.85 7.65
N ASP A 95 10.02 4.70 7.37
CA ASP A 95 11.43 4.42 7.55
C ASP A 95 12.05 5.51 8.44
N LYS A 96 13.39 5.58 8.52
CA LYS A 96 14.07 6.60 9.33
C LYS A 96 13.85 8.04 8.86
N ASN A 97 13.44 8.26 7.61
CA ASN A 97 13.32 9.57 6.98
C ASN A 97 11.87 9.99 6.75
N HIS A 98 10.98 9.04 6.45
CA HIS A 98 9.63 9.33 5.96
C HIS A 98 8.55 8.49 6.63
N VAL A 99 7.34 9.05 6.68
CA VAL A 99 6.10 8.30 6.86
C VAL A 99 5.43 8.12 5.51
N TYR A 100 4.96 6.92 5.21
CA TYR A 100 4.23 6.59 3.99
C TYR A 100 2.76 6.32 4.28
N CYS A 101 1.88 6.81 3.41
CA CYS A 101 0.48 6.39 3.30
C CYS A 101 0.31 5.67 1.97
N GLY A 102 0.23 4.34 1.98
CA GLY A 102 0.33 3.58 0.75
C GLY A 102 1.73 3.66 0.13
N SER A 103 1.84 4.05 -1.14
CA SER A 103 3.11 4.11 -1.87
C SER A 103 3.73 5.50 -1.96
N LEU A 104 3.16 6.50 -1.28
CA LEU A 104 3.66 7.88 -1.26
C LEU A 104 3.92 8.31 0.18
N TYR A 105 4.96 9.11 0.39
CA TYR A 105 5.26 9.69 1.70
C TYR A 105 4.35 10.87 2.05
N LEU A 106 4.35 11.26 3.32
CA LEU A 106 3.76 12.49 3.81
C LEU A 106 4.85 13.57 3.85
N ILE A 107 4.63 14.69 3.16
CA ILE A 107 5.62 15.77 3.04
C ILE A 107 5.93 16.35 4.42
N ASP A 108 7.21 16.30 4.80
CA ASP A 108 7.79 16.76 6.08
C ASP A 108 7.21 16.12 7.36
N ALA A 109 6.56 14.95 7.26
CA ALA A 109 6.04 14.28 8.44
C ALA A 109 7.19 13.69 9.28
N ASP A 110 7.15 13.93 10.59
CA ASP A 110 8.08 13.38 11.57
C ASP A 110 7.79 11.88 11.81
N PRO A 111 8.67 10.95 11.40
CA PRO A 111 8.40 9.52 11.52
C PRO A 111 8.24 9.03 12.95
N ASP A 112 8.89 9.67 13.92
CA ASP A 112 8.90 9.24 15.31
C ASP A 112 7.62 9.67 16.06
N GLY A 113 7.03 10.80 15.67
CA GLY A 113 5.80 11.33 16.25
C GLY A 113 4.51 10.80 15.63
N PHE A 114 4.61 9.97 14.58
CA PHE A 114 3.47 9.62 13.74
C PHE A 114 2.39 8.76 14.44
N LYS A 115 1.13 9.13 14.20
CA LYS A 115 -0.08 8.45 14.70
C LYS A 115 -1.20 8.50 13.67
N LEU A 116 -1.85 7.36 13.48
CA LEU A 116 -3.14 7.28 12.81
C LEU A 116 -4.24 7.80 13.75
N LEU A 117 -5.10 8.68 13.24
CA LEU A 117 -6.25 9.20 13.99
C LEU A 117 -7.54 8.53 13.57
N PHE A 118 -7.75 8.38 12.26
CA PHE A 118 -8.92 7.68 11.73
C PHE A 118 -8.64 7.16 10.32
N GLN A 119 -9.07 5.94 10.07
CA GLN A 119 -9.20 5.42 8.71
C GLN A 119 -10.57 4.82 8.48
N ASN A 120 -11.13 5.05 7.30
CA ASN A 120 -12.35 4.36 6.90
C ASN A 120 -11.97 3.03 6.25
N ALA A 121 -12.41 1.92 6.86
CA ALA A 121 -12.21 0.58 6.29
C ALA A 121 -12.97 0.36 4.98
N MET A 122 -14.07 1.10 4.75
CA MET A 122 -14.84 1.01 3.50
C MET A 122 -14.11 1.64 2.30
N PHE A 123 -13.18 2.57 2.54
CA PHE A 123 -12.34 3.10 1.47
C PHE A 123 -11.07 2.24 1.37
N GLY A 124 -11.08 1.35 0.37
CA GLY A 124 -9.89 0.57 0.00
C GLY A 124 -8.76 1.46 -0.54
N MET A 125 -7.59 0.85 -0.79
CA MET A 125 -6.54 1.53 -1.55
C MET A 125 -7.04 1.79 -2.97
N LEU A 126 -6.69 2.96 -3.50
CA LEU A 126 -6.93 3.33 -4.88
C LEU A 126 -5.61 3.20 -5.63
N ASP A 127 -5.52 2.24 -6.55
CA ASP A 127 -4.47 2.21 -7.57
C ASP A 127 -4.72 3.34 -8.56
N ARG A 128 -3.78 4.28 -8.64
CA ARG A 128 -3.87 5.51 -9.42
C ARG A 128 -2.78 5.53 -10.47
N PHE A 129 -3.22 5.59 -11.72
CA PHE A 129 -2.36 5.84 -12.88
C PHE A 129 -2.35 7.31 -13.29
N LYS A 130 -3.43 8.04 -12.98
CA LYS A 130 -3.63 9.45 -13.32
C LYS A 130 -3.35 10.32 -12.10
N LYS A 131 -2.52 11.35 -12.28
CA LYS A 131 -2.11 12.27 -11.21
C LYS A 131 -3.13 13.38 -10.95
N GLU A 132 -3.92 13.75 -11.95
CA GLU A 132 -4.81 14.91 -11.90
C GLU A 132 -5.85 14.80 -10.77
N PRO A 133 -6.54 13.66 -10.56
CA PRO A 133 -7.48 13.54 -9.45
C PRO A 133 -6.77 13.53 -8.09
N PHE A 134 -5.50 13.11 -8.02
CA PHE A 134 -4.71 13.22 -6.80
C PHE A 134 -4.39 14.68 -6.51
N ILE A 135 -3.88 15.41 -7.51
CA ILE A 135 -3.50 16.82 -7.39
C ILE A 135 -4.71 17.69 -7.03
N ALA A 136 -5.87 17.43 -7.64
CA ALA A 136 -7.10 18.17 -7.31
C ALA A 136 -7.46 18.04 -5.82
N GLN A 137 -7.26 16.87 -5.22
CA GLN A 137 -7.60 16.61 -3.83
C GLN A 137 -6.50 17.08 -2.87
N TYR A 138 -5.27 16.60 -3.07
CA TYR A 138 -4.18 16.74 -2.11
C TYR A 138 -3.13 17.80 -2.50
N GLY A 139 -3.12 18.24 -3.76
CA GLY A 139 -2.09 19.12 -4.31
C GLY A 139 -0.95 18.34 -4.98
N GLU A 140 0.02 19.08 -5.51
CA GLU A 140 1.26 18.52 -6.06
C GLU A 140 2.05 17.79 -4.97
N HIS A 141 2.74 16.72 -5.37
CA HIS A 141 3.55 15.92 -4.47
C HIS A 141 4.85 15.51 -5.17
N PRO A 142 6.03 15.65 -4.53
CA PRO A 142 7.32 15.48 -5.23
C PRO A 142 7.54 14.07 -5.80
N ALA A 143 7.00 13.03 -5.15
CA ALA A 143 7.08 11.66 -5.64
C ALA A 143 6.16 11.35 -6.85
N LEU A 144 5.27 12.27 -7.27
CA LEU A 144 4.43 12.05 -8.46
C LEU A 144 5.27 12.13 -9.73
N GLY A 145 5.09 11.15 -10.60
CA GLY A 145 5.79 10.96 -11.86
C GLY A 145 6.97 9.99 -11.79
N HIS A 146 7.47 9.67 -10.59
CA HIS A 146 8.61 8.76 -10.45
C HIS A 146 8.22 7.28 -10.63
N GLU A 147 7.00 6.92 -10.26
CA GLU A 147 6.45 5.57 -10.45
C GLU A 147 5.24 5.59 -11.38
N LYS A 148 5.00 4.49 -12.12
CA LYS A 148 3.87 4.38 -13.09
C LYS A 148 2.51 4.28 -12.41
N ARG A 149 2.47 3.80 -11.17
CA ARG A 149 1.27 3.56 -10.37
C ARG A 149 1.50 4.06 -8.96
N TYR A 150 0.43 4.47 -8.32
CA TYR A 150 0.43 4.84 -6.91
C TYR A 150 -0.66 4.08 -6.18
N CYS A 151 -0.29 3.45 -5.08
CA CYS A 151 -1.24 2.89 -4.14
C CYS A 151 -1.59 4.00 -3.15
N THR A 152 -2.81 4.54 -3.20
CA THR A 152 -3.19 5.68 -2.36
C THR A 152 -4.38 5.41 -1.45
N LYS A 153 -4.43 6.03 -0.27
CA LYS A 153 -5.60 5.99 0.62
C LYS A 153 -5.77 7.28 1.42
N SER A 154 -7.02 7.65 1.63
CA SER A 154 -7.40 8.76 2.50
C SER A 154 -7.50 8.28 3.95
N ALA A 155 -6.83 9.00 4.86
CA ALA A 155 -6.93 8.79 6.29
C ALA A 155 -6.56 10.08 7.03
N TRP A 156 -7.08 10.25 8.24
CA TRP A 156 -6.65 11.29 9.16
C TRP A 156 -5.46 10.81 9.96
N SER A 157 -4.40 11.60 10.01
CA SER A 157 -3.19 11.27 10.79
C SER A 157 -2.50 12.52 11.32
N THR A 158 -1.56 12.32 12.24
CA THR A 158 -0.77 13.39 12.84
C THR A 158 0.65 12.91 13.12
N ASP A 159 1.60 13.82 13.11
CA ASP A 159 2.95 13.61 13.66
C ASP A 159 3.15 14.30 15.02
N GLY A 160 2.05 14.78 15.62
CA GLY A 160 2.03 15.58 16.85
C GLY A 160 2.19 17.09 16.61
N LYS A 161 2.68 17.52 15.44
CA LYS A 161 2.87 18.95 15.07
C LYS A 161 1.92 19.39 13.96
N THR A 162 1.54 18.47 13.08
CA THR A 162 0.75 18.72 11.88
C THR A 162 -0.36 17.68 11.75
N ILE A 163 -1.57 18.13 11.41
CA ILE A 163 -2.66 17.24 11.00
C ILE A 163 -2.61 17.03 9.48
N TYR A 164 -2.76 15.78 9.07
CA TYR A 164 -2.79 15.37 7.68
C TYR A 164 -4.14 14.74 7.35
N PHE A 165 -4.63 14.99 6.14
CA PHE A 165 -5.67 14.21 5.51
C PHE A 165 -5.14 13.62 4.19
N GLY A 166 -4.99 12.30 4.15
CA GLY A 166 -4.28 11.62 3.07
C GLY A 166 -2.85 12.17 2.98
N TYR A 167 -2.55 12.89 1.92
CA TYR A 167 -1.21 13.43 1.61
C TYR A 167 -1.08 14.93 1.84
N ALA A 168 -2.16 15.59 2.26
CA ALA A 168 -2.20 17.03 2.43
C ALA A 168 -2.13 17.43 3.91
N LYS A 169 -1.35 18.48 4.20
CA LYS A 169 -1.39 19.18 5.49
C LYS A 169 -2.69 19.95 5.61
N VAL A 170 -3.38 19.78 6.73
CA VAL A 170 -4.64 20.46 7.04
C VAL A 170 -4.30 21.80 7.67
N LYS A 171 -4.46 22.86 6.89
CA LYS A 171 -4.06 24.22 7.31
C LYS A 171 -4.87 24.67 8.52
N ASN A 172 -4.18 25.33 9.46
CA ASN A 172 -4.74 25.93 10.67
C ASN A 172 -5.39 24.95 11.67
N ALA A 173 -5.26 23.64 11.47
CA ALA A 173 -5.72 22.66 12.45
C ALA A 173 -4.79 22.66 13.68
N ASN A 174 -5.39 22.66 14.87
CA ASN A 174 -4.65 22.50 16.12
C ASN A 174 -4.42 21.01 16.41
N PRO A 175 -3.19 20.47 16.27
CA PRO A 175 -2.93 19.04 16.44
C PRO A 175 -3.16 18.53 17.87
N ASN A 176 -3.17 19.41 18.88
CA ASN A 176 -3.32 19.03 20.28
C ASN A 176 -4.78 18.77 20.68
N THR A 177 -5.73 19.37 19.96
CA THR A 177 -7.17 19.27 20.23
C THR A 177 -7.93 18.58 19.10
N PHE A 178 -7.22 18.24 18.00
CA PHE A 178 -7.84 17.64 16.84
C PHE A 178 -8.43 16.27 17.14
N THR A 179 -9.66 16.05 16.69
CA THR A 179 -10.37 14.78 16.73
C THR A 179 -10.94 14.51 15.36
N ALA A 180 -10.57 13.37 14.77
CA ALA A 180 -11.24 12.86 13.58
C ALA A 180 -12.63 12.35 13.98
N LEU A 181 -13.67 12.84 13.31
CA LEU A 181 -15.06 12.48 13.59
C LEU A 181 -15.48 11.27 12.74
N ASP A 182 -15.10 11.28 11.47
CA ASP A 182 -15.29 10.19 10.53
C ASP A 182 -14.26 10.28 9.37
N GLY A 183 -14.51 9.54 8.27
CA GLY A 183 -13.62 9.53 7.12
C GLY A 183 -13.60 10.82 6.31
N LEU A 184 -14.53 11.73 6.55
CA LEU A 184 -14.73 12.98 5.80
C LEU A 184 -14.57 14.22 6.67
N TYR A 185 -14.74 14.13 7.98
CA TYR A 185 -14.73 15.28 8.87
C TYR A 185 -13.82 15.06 10.07
N GLY A 186 -13.15 16.14 10.47
CA GLY A 186 -12.45 16.25 11.73
C GLY A 186 -12.68 17.63 12.32
N LYS A 187 -12.40 17.81 13.61
CA LYS A 187 -12.54 19.10 14.28
C LYS A 187 -11.41 19.33 15.25
N ASP A 188 -11.10 20.58 15.52
CA ASP A 188 -10.34 20.98 16.70
C ASP A 188 -11.25 21.75 17.68
N ASP A 189 -10.65 22.52 18.58
CA ASP A 189 -11.36 23.34 19.56
C ASP A 189 -12.06 24.57 18.95
N MET A 190 -11.65 25.00 17.76
CA MET A 190 -12.09 26.24 17.11
C MET A 190 -12.81 26.01 15.77
N HIS A 191 -12.52 24.92 15.08
CA HIS A 191 -12.89 24.70 13.69
C HIS A 191 -13.35 23.26 13.42
N VAL A 192 -14.16 23.11 12.37
CA VAL A 192 -14.48 21.83 11.72
C VAL A 192 -13.87 21.85 10.33
N PHE A 193 -13.27 20.72 9.94
CA PHE A 193 -12.57 20.53 8.68
C PHE A 193 -13.26 19.44 7.86
N SER A 194 -13.28 19.62 6.54
CA SER A 194 -13.73 18.60 5.60
C SER A 194 -12.57 18.09 4.75
N ALA A 195 -12.59 16.79 4.51
CA ALA A 195 -11.77 16.05 3.56
C ALA A 195 -12.04 16.40 2.09
N MET A 196 -13.21 16.99 1.81
CA MET A 196 -13.65 17.39 0.48
C MET A 196 -13.33 18.86 0.28
N LYS A 197 -12.65 19.17 -0.83
CA LYS A 197 -12.51 20.53 -1.35
C LYS A 197 -13.57 20.78 -2.42
#